data_AF-A0A1C4QM55-F1
#
_entry.id   AF-A0A1C4QM55-F1
#
_cell.length_a   1.000
_cell.length_b   1.000
_cell.length_c   1.000
_cell.angle_alpha   90.00
_cell.angle_beta   90.00
_cell.angle_gamma   90.00
#
_symmetry.space_group_name_H-M   'P 1'
#
loop_
_entity.id
_entity.type
_entity.pdbx_description
1 polymer ?
#
loop_
_entity_poly.entity_id
_entity_poly.type
_entity_poly.pdbx_seq_one_letter_code
_entity_poly.pdbx_strand_id
1 'polypeptide(L)'
;MITAMLQVCLNGARTRSDCERLPVTPPELGDAAARSVAAGARDIHLHPKDDHGADTMEPVFVDAAVAAVRASAPGIPVGVTTGAWTEPDPRRRAALVASWSVPPDHASVNWHEPGAAGVAEALLTAGIGVEAGVFSDTDGAARLRAWPHAHRVLRVLAEITDTDPHTG
;
A
#
# COMPACT_ATOMS: atom_id res chain seq x y z
N MET A 1 16.50 -10.85 20.08
CA MET A 1 16.17 -11.44 18.77
C MET A 1 15.19 -10.51 18.10
N ILE A 2 15.46 -10.05 16.88
CA ILE A 2 14.46 -9.32 16.09
C ILE A 2 13.50 -10.38 15.56
N THR A 3 12.25 -10.37 16.02
CA THR A 3 11.21 -11.23 15.44
C THR A 3 10.88 -10.67 14.06
N ALA A 4 11.07 -11.48 13.02
CA ALA A 4 10.70 -11.08 11.66
C ALA A 4 9.17 -10.90 11.56
N MET A 5 8.74 -9.82 10.92
CA MET A 5 7.33 -9.56 10.61
C MET A 5 7.03 -10.06 9.20
N LEU A 6 5.95 -10.82 9.04
CA LEU A 6 5.43 -11.22 7.74
C LEU A 6 4.26 -10.31 7.35
N GLN A 7 4.43 -9.53 6.28
CA GLN A 7 3.35 -8.78 5.64
C GLN A 7 2.82 -9.57 4.45
N VAL A 8 1.50 -9.72 4.35
CA VAL A 8 0.86 -10.33 3.17
C VAL A 8 0.40 -9.25 2.21
N CYS A 9 0.75 -9.37 0.93
CA CYS A 9 0.20 -8.55 -0.15
C CYS A 9 -0.94 -9.33 -0.83
N LEU A 10 -2.19 -8.96 -0.57
CA LEU A 10 -3.35 -9.81 -0.92
C LEU A 10 -3.60 -9.95 -2.43
N ASN A 11 -3.41 -8.87 -3.18
CA ASN A 11 -3.75 -8.82 -4.61
C ASN A 11 -2.70 -8.11 -5.47
N GLY A 12 -2.20 -6.95 -5.01
CA GLY A 12 -1.29 -6.12 -5.80
C GLY A 12 -1.97 -5.47 -7.00
N ALA A 13 -1.17 -4.90 -7.91
CA ALA A 13 -1.65 -4.30 -9.16
C ALA A 13 -2.18 -5.31 -10.19
N ARG A 14 -2.24 -6.61 -9.84
CA ARG A 14 -2.76 -7.68 -10.69
C ARG A 14 -4.26 -7.53 -10.94
N THR A 15 -4.73 -8.18 -11.99
CA THR A 15 -6.13 -8.30 -12.37
C THR A 15 -6.57 -9.76 -12.35
N ARG A 16 -7.87 -10.03 -12.49
CA ARG A 16 -8.38 -11.41 -12.58
C ARG A 16 -7.94 -12.16 -13.84
N SER A 17 -7.50 -11.46 -14.89
CA SER A 17 -6.87 -12.12 -16.03
C SER A 17 -5.48 -12.66 -15.70
N ASP A 18 -4.78 -12.07 -14.73
CA ASP A 18 -3.48 -12.58 -14.26
C ASP A 18 -3.66 -13.74 -13.27
N CYS A 19 -4.73 -13.72 -12.48
CA CYS A 19 -5.07 -14.77 -11.52
C CYS A 19 -6.59 -14.79 -11.26
N GLU A 20 -7.28 -15.82 -11.72
CA GLU A 20 -8.74 -15.94 -11.61
C GLU A 20 -9.25 -15.81 -10.16
N ARG A 21 -8.45 -16.33 -9.21
CA ARG A 21 -8.74 -16.34 -7.77
C ARG A 21 -8.26 -15.10 -7.02
N LEU A 22 -7.84 -14.05 -7.71
CA LEU A 22 -7.41 -12.80 -7.08
C LEU A 22 -8.55 -12.20 -6.24
N PRO A 23 -8.35 -11.90 -4.95
CA PRO A 23 -9.36 -11.24 -4.14
C PRO A 23 -9.50 -9.78 -4.59
N VAL A 24 -10.72 -9.37 -4.94
CA VAL A 24 -11.01 -8.04 -5.51
C VAL A 24 -12.07 -7.32 -4.70
N THR A 25 -13.16 -8.02 -4.36
CA THR A 25 -14.27 -7.42 -3.61
C THR A 25 -13.94 -7.34 -2.11
N PRO A 26 -14.57 -6.43 -1.34
CA PRO A 26 -14.32 -6.32 0.09
C PRO A 26 -14.52 -7.64 0.87
N PRO A 27 -15.58 -8.46 0.63
CA PRO A 27 -15.70 -9.76 1.29
C PRO A 27 -14.55 -10.72 0.96
N GLU A 28 -14.12 -10.77 -0.30
CA GLU A 28 -13.00 -11.62 -0.71
C GLU A 28 -11.66 -11.19 -0.09
N LEU A 29 -11.45 -9.88 0.04
CA LEU A 29 -10.28 -9.31 0.72
C LEU A 29 -10.30 -9.67 2.22
N GLY A 30 -11.45 -9.58 2.88
CA GLY A 30 -11.63 -10.00 4.27
C GLY A 30 -11.31 -11.49 4.48
N ASP A 31 -11.86 -12.35 3.63
CA ASP A 31 -11.60 -13.79 3.66
C ASP A 31 -10.13 -14.13 3.40
N ALA A 32 -9.49 -13.45 2.45
CA ALA A 32 -8.06 -13.63 2.15
C ALA A 32 -7.17 -13.15 3.31
N ALA A 33 -7.52 -12.03 3.94
CA ALA A 33 -6.85 -11.52 5.12
C ALA A 33 -6.91 -12.52 6.28
N ALA A 34 -8.11 -13.01 6.64
CA ALA A 34 -8.30 -13.95 7.73
C ALA A 34 -7.46 -15.24 7.54
N ARG A 35 -7.47 -15.80 6.32
CA ARG A 35 -6.64 -16.98 5.98
C ARG A 35 -5.14 -16.69 6.09
N SER A 36 -4.71 -15.52 5.65
CA SER A 36 -3.29 -15.14 5.67
C SER A 36 -2.78 -14.92 7.10
N VAL A 37 -3.61 -14.32 7.95
CA VAL A 37 -3.32 -14.14 9.39
C VAL A 37 -3.27 -15.49 10.10
N ALA A 38 -4.20 -16.40 9.81
CA ALA A 38 -4.15 -17.77 10.32
C ALA A 38 -2.87 -18.52 9.89
N ALA A 39 -2.30 -18.17 8.74
CA ALA A 39 -1.02 -18.69 8.24
C ALA A 39 0.22 -17.97 8.81
N GLY A 40 0.04 -16.94 9.66
CA GLY A 40 1.12 -16.26 10.37
C GLY A 40 1.45 -14.85 9.89
N ALA A 41 0.70 -14.28 8.94
CA ALA A 41 0.83 -12.87 8.58
C ALA A 41 0.49 -11.98 9.78
N ARG A 42 1.27 -10.91 9.96
CA ARG A 42 1.13 -9.94 11.06
C ARG A 42 0.88 -8.52 10.58
N ASP A 43 0.84 -8.32 9.27
CA ASP A 43 0.54 -7.06 8.60
C ASP A 43 -0.08 -7.41 7.23
N ILE A 44 -0.98 -6.57 6.73
CA ILE A 44 -1.71 -6.79 5.49
C ILE A 44 -1.50 -5.59 4.59
N HIS A 45 -1.14 -5.81 3.34
CA HIS A 45 -1.12 -4.81 2.29
C HIS A 45 -2.10 -5.20 1.18
N LEU A 46 -2.87 -4.24 0.67
CA LEU A 46 -3.83 -4.48 -0.42
C LEU A 46 -3.94 -3.30 -1.38
N HIS A 47 -4.42 -3.60 -2.58
CA HIS A 47 -4.83 -2.60 -3.56
C HIS A 47 -6.35 -2.59 -3.61
N PRO A 48 -7.02 -1.50 -3.18
CA PRO A 48 -8.46 -1.36 -3.36
C PRO A 48 -8.80 -1.37 -4.84
N LYS A 49 -9.90 -2.03 -5.18
CA LYS A 49 -10.37 -2.18 -6.57
C LYS A 49 -11.75 -1.57 -6.72
N ASP A 50 -12.01 -0.96 -7.86
CA ASP A 50 -13.35 -0.49 -8.22
C ASP A 50 -14.25 -1.65 -8.69
N ASP A 51 -15.50 -1.34 -9.05
CA ASP A 51 -16.47 -2.33 -9.55
C ASP A 51 -16.05 -3.00 -10.87
N HIS A 52 -15.05 -2.45 -11.57
CA HIS A 52 -14.47 -3.02 -12.78
C HIS A 52 -13.18 -3.81 -12.51
N GLY A 53 -12.73 -3.88 -11.26
CA GLY A 53 -11.52 -4.58 -10.85
C GLY A 53 -10.22 -3.82 -11.13
N ALA A 54 -10.29 -2.52 -11.43
CA ALA A 54 -9.12 -1.65 -11.59
C ALA A 54 -8.67 -1.08 -10.22
N ASP A 55 -7.38 -0.83 -10.06
CA ASP A 55 -6.87 -0.15 -8.85
C ASP A 55 -7.54 1.21 -8.68
N THR A 56 -7.90 1.56 -7.45
CA THR A 56 -8.51 2.86 -7.14
C THR A 56 -8.11 3.37 -5.76
N MET A 57 -8.04 4.70 -5.64
CA MET A 57 -7.90 5.42 -4.36
C MET A 57 -9.19 6.15 -3.95
N GLU A 58 -10.29 5.96 -4.69
CA GLU A 58 -11.56 6.60 -4.40
C GLU A 58 -12.11 6.13 -3.03
N PRO A 59 -12.57 7.05 -2.16
CA PRO A 59 -12.83 6.75 -0.75
C PRO A 59 -13.83 5.62 -0.53
N VAL A 60 -14.87 5.54 -1.35
CA VAL A 60 -15.91 4.50 -1.23
C VAL A 60 -15.31 3.09 -1.31
N PHE A 61 -14.31 2.87 -2.16
CA PHE A 61 -13.69 1.55 -2.34
C PHE A 61 -12.58 1.31 -1.31
N VAL A 62 -11.77 2.32 -1.00
CA VAL A 62 -10.73 2.24 0.03
C VAL A 62 -11.36 1.93 1.39
N ASP A 63 -12.37 2.71 1.78
CA ASP A 63 -13.03 2.59 3.08
C ASP A 63 -13.71 1.22 3.22
N ALA A 64 -14.39 0.75 2.17
CA ALA A 64 -15.03 -0.56 2.16
C ALA A 64 -14.01 -1.72 2.28
N ALA A 65 -12.90 -1.65 1.54
CA ALA A 65 -11.85 -2.66 1.58
C ALA A 65 -11.18 -2.72 2.96
N VAL A 66 -10.80 -1.56 3.53
CA VAL A 66 -10.18 -1.49 4.85
C VAL A 66 -11.14 -1.99 5.93
N ALA A 67 -12.42 -1.58 5.89
CA ALA A 67 -13.42 -2.03 6.85
C ALA A 67 -13.63 -3.55 6.83
N ALA A 68 -13.72 -4.15 5.64
CA ALA A 68 -13.92 -5.60 5.50
C ALA A 68 -12.73 -6.40 6.02
N VAL A 69 -11.51 -5.94 5.76
CA VAL A 69 -10.29 -6.57 6.28
C VAL A 69 -10.22 -6.44 7.80
N ARG A 70 -10.47 -5.25 8.37
CA ARG A 70 -10.47 -5.04 9.83
C ARG A 70 -11.50 -5.91 10.54
N ALA A 71 -12.68 -6.10 9.93
CA ALA A 71 -13.72 -6.97 10.48
C ALA A 71 -13.29 -8.46 10.51
N SER A 72 -12.52 -8.89 9.51
CA SER A 72 -12.11 -10.29 9.33
C SER A 72 -10.79 -10.62 10.03
N ALA A 73 -9.94 -9.61 10.27
CA ALA A 73 -8.65 -9.72 10.94
C ALA A 73 -8.47 -8.61 12.01
N PRO A 74 -9.23 -8.64 13.11
CA PRO A 74 -9.19 -7.60 14.13
C PRO A 74 -7.79 -7.45 14.75
N GLY A 75 -7.31 -6.21 14.85
CA GLY A 75 -6.01 -5.89 15.49
C GLY A 75 -4.79 -6.13 14.60
N ILE A 76 -4.96 -6.54 13.34
CA ILE A 76 -3.87 -6.64 12.36
C ILE A 76 -3.76 -5.33 11.58
N PRO A 77 -2.57 -4.72 11.47
CA PRO A 77 -2.36 -3.52 10.67
C PRO A 77 -2.71 -3.72 9.20
N VAL A 78 -3.38 -2.73 8.61
CA VAL A 78 -3.80 -2.71 7.20
C VAL A 78 -3.12 -1.56 6.47
N GLY A 79 -2.48 -1.90 5.37
CA GLY A 79 -1.82 -1.02 4.43
C GLY A 79 -2.49 -0.98 3.07
N VAL A 80 -2.46 0.18 2.42
CA VAL A 80 -2.93 0.33 1.03
C VAL A 80 -1.87 0.96 0.13
N THR A 81 -1.99 0.74 -1.18
CA THR A 81 -1.15 1.43 -2.18
C THR A 81 -1.54 2.90 -2.34
N THR A 82 -0.55 3.75 -2.67
CA THR A 82 -0.78 5.07 -3.27
C THR A 82 -0.02 5.27 -4.57
N GLY A 83 0.40 4.19 -5.23
CA GLY A 83 1.24 4.24 -6.43
C GLY A 83 0.66 5.04 -7.59
N ALA A 84 1.52 5.67 -8.39
CA ALA A 84 1.11 6.53 -9.50
C ALA A 84 0.36 5.78 -10.62
N TRP A 85 0.46 4.45 -10.69
CA TRP A 85 -0.34 3.64 -11.61
C TRP A 85 -1.82 3.58 -11.21
N THR A 86 -2.15 3.82 -9.94
CA THR A 86 -3.52 3.90 -9.44
C THR A 86 -4.11 5.30 -9.67
N GLU A 87 -3.34 6.35 -9.35
CA GLU A 87 -3.71 7.73 -9.63
C GLU A 87 -2.45 8.53 -10.01
N PRO A 88 -2.30 8.94 -11.29
CA PRO A 88 -1.06 9.56 -11.77
C PRO A 88 -0.86 11.01 -11.30
N ASP A 89 -1.93 11.74 -10.95
CA ASP A 89 -1.80 13.11 -10.46
C ASP A 89 -1.46 13.11 -8.95
N PRO A 90 -0.25 13.54 -8.54
CA PRO A 90 0.12 13.57 -7.13
C PRO A 90 -0.74 14.51 -6.27
N ARG A 91 -1.30 15.59 -6.84
CA ARG A 91 -2.21 16.46 -6.10
C ARG A 91 -3.53 15.76 -5.85
N ARG A 92 -4.03 15.02 -6.84
CA ARG A 92 -5.23 14.20 -6.68
C ARG A 92 -5.00 13.06 -5.68
N ARG A 93 -3.85 12.38 -5.71
CA ARG A 93 -3.49 11.39 -4.68
C ARG A 93 -3.56 11.95 -3.27
N ALA A 94 -2.92 13.09 -3.01
CA ALA A 94 -2.95 13.74 -1.70
C ALA A 94 -4.38 14.14 -1.28
N ALA A 95 -5.19 14.64 -2.22
CA ALA A 95 -6.60 14.98 -1.96
C ALA A 95 -7.45 13.74 -1.62
N LEU A 96 -7.23 12.62 -2.33
CA LEU A 96 -7.92 11.35 -2.09
C LEU A 96 -7.58 10.80 -0.70
N VAL A 97 -6.30 10.79 -0.33
CA VAL A 97 -5.84 10.40 1.03
C VAL A 97 -6.59 11.18 2.10
N ALA A 98 -6.74 12.50 1.92
CA ALA A 98 -7.42 13.38 2.88
C ALA A 98 -8.94 13.14 2.95
N SER A 99 -9.52 12.39 2.01
CA SER A 99 -10.96 12.14 1.92
C SER A 99 -11.40 10.74 2.41
N TRP A 100 -10.44 9.88 2.77
CA TRP A 100 -10.74 8.56 3.35
C TRP A 100 -11.36 8.70 4.74
N SER A 101 -12.50 8.04 4.96
CA SER A 101 -13.23 8.10 6.25
C SER A 101 -12.91 6.90 7.14
N VAL A 102 -12.42 5.80 6.57
CA VAL A 102 -11.94 4.62 7.28
C VAL A 102 -10.45 4.46 6.99
N PRO A 103 -9.57 5.19 7.72
CA PRO A 103 -8.16 5.22 7.38
C PRO A 103 -7.49 3.85 7.58
N PRO A 104 -6.61 3.44 6.64
CA PRO A 104 -5.68 2.35 6.87
C PRO A 104 -4.67 2.73 7.96
N ASP A 105 -3.96 1.77 8.53
CA ASP A 105 -2.92 2.03 9.52
C ASP A 105 -1.65 2.60 8.85
N HIS A 106 -1.41 2.23 7.60
CA HIS A 106 -0.33 2.76 6.79
C HIS A 106 -0.64 2.76 5.29
N ALA A 107 0.19 3.44 4.50
CA ALA A 107 0.14 3.34 3.05
C ALA A 107 1.53 3.45 2.44
N SER A 108 1.74 2.80 1.29
CA SER A 108 3.01 2.84 0.58
C SER A 108 3.13 4.09 -0.28
N VAL A 109 4.30 4.72 -0.26
CA VAL A 109 4.66 5.87 -1.11
C VAL A 109 5.97 5.56 -1.82
N ASN A 110 5.94 5.48 -3.14
CA ASN A 110 7.12 5.25 -3.96
C ASN A 110 7.89 6.56 -4.15
N TRP A 111 9.11 6.63 -3.60
CA TRP A 111 9.86 7.87 -3.49
C TRP A 111 10.43 8.39 -4.81
N HIS A 112 10.53 7.53 -5.83
CA HIS A 112 10.91 7.92 -7.18
C HIS A 112 9.76 8.62 -7.93
N GLU A 113 8.51 8.47 -7.49
CA GLU A 113 7.37 9.05 -8.20
C GLU A 113 7.27 10.57 -7.99
N PRO A 114 6.77 11.33 -8.98
CA PRO A 114 6.48 12.74 -8.81
C PRO A 114 5.53 13.00 -7.63
N GLY A 115 5.85 14.00 -6.81
CA GLY A 115 4.99 14.42 -5.69
C GLY A 115 4.95 13.50 -4.46
N ALA A 116 5.82 12.48 -4.37
CA ALA A 116 5.90 11.56 -3.23
C ALA A 116 5.88 12.26 -1.85
N ALA A 117 6.64 13.34 -1.68
CA ALA A 117 6.66 14.10 -0.42
C ALA A 117 5.29 14.68 -0.04
N GLY A 118 4.54 15.21 -1.02
CA GLY A 118 3.20 15.76 -0.77
C GLY A 118 2.17 14.69 -0.39
N VAL A 119 2.26 13.50 -1.00
CA VAL A 119 1.42 12.35 -0.62
C VAL A 119 1.78 11.87 0.79
N ALA A 120 3.07 11.76 1.10
CA ALA A 120 3.54 11.39 2.44
C ALA A 120 3.09 12.40 3.51
N GLU A 121 3.12 13.70 3.21
CA GLU A 121 2.61 14.76 4.10
C GLU A 121 1.10 14.67 4.32
N ALA A 122 0.32 14.34 3.27
CA ALA A 122 -1.11 14.11 3.39
C ALA A 122 -1.41 12.91 4.31
N LEU A 123 -0.68 11.80 4.15
CA LEU A 123 -0.80 10.61 5.00
C LEU A 123 -0.49 10.95 6.47
N LEU A 124 0.64 11.61 6.72
CA LEU A 124 1.02 11.99 8.08
C LEU A 124 0.03 12.98 8.72
N THR A 125 -0.56 13.88 7.93
CA THR A 125 -1.63 14.79 8.39
C THR A 125 -2.90 14.03 8.76
N ALA A 126 -3.25 13.00 8.00
CA ALA A 126 -4.39 12.11 8.25
C ALA A 126 -4.14 11.10 9.39
N GLY A 127 -2.94 11.08 9.99
CA GLY A 127 -2.56 10.12 11.03
C GLY A 127 -2.24 8.72 10.50
N ILE A 128 -2.00 8.58 9.20
CA ILE A 128 -1.68 7.33 8.52
C ILE A 128 -0.14 7.20 8.42
N GLY A 129 0.39 6.02 8.76
CA GLY A 129 1.81 5.75 8.65
C GLY A 129 2.30 5.65 7.20
N VAL A 130 3.59 5.95 6.97
CA VAL A 130 4.19 5.89 5.63
C VAL A 130 5.13 4.70 5.52
N GLU A 131 4.85 3.78 4.59
CA GLU A 131 5.82 2.81 4.09
C GLU A 131 6.56 3.42 2.89
N ALA A 132 7.87 3.59 3.01
CA ALA A 132 8.67 4.26 1.97
C ALA A 132 9.14 3.25 0.91
N GLY A 133 8.51 3.25 -0.26
CA GLY A 133 8.93 2.48 -1.42
C GLY A 133 10.19 3.06 -2.05
N VAL A 134 11.26 2.26 -2.13
CA VAL A 134 12.55 2.61 -2.73
C VAL A 134 12.90 1.55 -3.76
N PHE A 135 12.88 1.94 -5.03
CA PHE A 135 13.11 1.05 -6.15
C PHE A 135 14.58 1.13 -6.56
N SER A 136 15.22 0.01 -6.86
CA SER A 136 16.56 0.02 -7.46
C SER A 136 16.57 0.83 -8.75
N ASP A 137 17.73 1.40 -9.08
CA ASP A 137 17.95 2.20 -10.30
C ASP A 137 17.07 3.46 -10.43
N THR A 138 16.53 3.93 -9.31
CA THR A 138 15.82 5.21 -9.21
C THR A 138 16.51 6.17 -8.25
N ASP A 139 16.13 7.45 -8.30
CA ASP A 139 16.58 8.46 -7.34
C ASP A 139 15.79 8.44 -6.01
N GLY A 140 14.87 7.47 -5.83
CA GLY A 140 13.95 7.42 -4.69
C GLY A 140 14.65 7.42 -3.33
N ALA A 141 15.77 6.71 -3.20
CA ALA A 141 16.55 6.70 -1.96
C ALA A 141 17.15 8.07 -1.62
N ALA A 142 17.60 8.82 -2.63
CA ALA A 142 18.13 10.17 -2.45
C ALA A 142 17.01 11.15 -2.07
N ARG A 143 15.85 11.04 -2.73
CA ARG A 143 14.66 11.87 -2.47
C ARG A 143 14.10 11.64 -1.07
N LEU A 144 14.00 10.38 -0.63
CA LEU A 144 13.61 10.05 0.75
C LEU A 144 14.58 10.67 1.76
N ARG A 145 15.90 10.52 1.55
CA ARG A 145 16.91 11.08 2.46
C ARG A 145 16.89 12.61 2.54
N ALA A 146 16.54 13.29 1.45
CA ALA A 146 16.43 14.74 1.40
C ALA A 146 15.14 15.28 2.05
N TRP A 147 14.13 14.43 2.26
CA TRP A 147 12.87 14.85 2.88
C TRP A 147 13.04 15.09 4.39
N PRO A 148 12.69 16.27 4.93
CA PRO A 148 12.91 16.61 6.35
C PRO A 148 12.24 15.65 7.36
N HIS A 149 11.18 14.97 6.93
CA HIS A 149 10.40 14.05 7.77
C HIS A 149 10.72 12.57 7.52
N ALA A 150 11.84 12.24 6.85
CA ALA A 150 12.24 10.87 6.57
C ALA A 150 12.31 9.97 7.81
N HIS A 151 12.66 10.53 8.98
CA HIS A 151 12.68 9.82 10.26
C HIS A 151 11.29 9.39 10.76
N ARG A 152 10.20 9.85 10.14
CA ARG A 152 8.81 9.51 10.48
C ARG A 152 8.25 8.34 9.67
N VAL A 153 8.98 7.81 8.68
CA VAL A 153 8.53 6.63 7.94
C VAL A 153 8.53 5.42 8.86
N LEU A 154 7.55 4.52 8.70
CA LEU A 154 7.46 3.31 9.51
C LEU A 154 8.57 2.32 9.16
N ARG A 155 8.83 2.16 7.87
CA ARG A 155 9.82 1.26 7.29
C ARG A 155 10.07 1.59 5.81
N VAL A 156 11.15 1.02 5.28
CA VAL A 156 11.47 1.07 3.86
C VAL A 156 11.03 -0.24 3.21
N LEU A 157 10.23 -0.13 2.14
CA LEU A 157 9.96 -1.21 1.20
C LEU A 157 11.00 -1.09 0.08
N ALA A 158 12.00 -1.97 0.09
CA ALA A 158 13.02 -2.01 -0.96
C ALA A 158 12.57 -2.93 -2.09
N GLU A 159 12.44 -2.40 -3.30
CA GLU A 159 12.03 -3.15 -4.48
C GLU A 159 13.19 -3.24 -5.48
N ILE A 160 13.55 -4.47 -5.84
CA ILE A 160 14.54 -4.72 -6.89
C ILE A 160 13.77 -4.73 -8.22
N THR A 161 14.05 -3.73 -9.05
CA THR A 161 13.44 -3.56 -10.37
C THR A 161 14.22 -4.28 -11.46
N ASP A 162 15.45 -4.70 -11.18
CA ASP A 162 16.20 -5.58 -12.06
C ASP A 162 15.56 -6.97 -12.11
N THR A 163 15.23 -7.41 -13.31
CA THR A 163 14.62 -8.70 -13.59
C THR A 163 15.60 -9.67 -14.25
N ASP A 164 16.83 -9.23 -14.51
CA ASP A 164 17.88 -10.08 -15.05
C ASP A 164 18.55 -10.88 -13.91
N PRO A 165 18.47 -12.22 -13.92
CA PRO A 165 19.11 -13.05 -12.90
C PRO A 165 20.66 -13.09 -13.02
N HIS A 166 21.26 -12.41 -14.00
CA HIS A 166 22.70 -12.45 -14.27
C HIS A 166 23.49 -11.22 -13.81
N THR A 167 22.83 -10.21 -13.25
CA THR A 167 23.47 -9.02 -12.69
C THR A 167 23.72 -9.21 -11.19
N GLY A 168 24.82 -9.90 -10.87
CA GLY A 168 25.32 -10.11 -9.50
C GLY A 168 26.84 -10.19 -9.43
#